data_AF-A0A5P0YZ45-F1
#
_entry.id   AF-A0A5P0YZ45-F1
#
_cell.length_a   1.000
_cell.length_b   1.000
_cell.length_c   1.000
_cell.angle_alpha   90.00
_cell.angle_beta   90.00
_cell.angle_gamma   90.00
#
_symmetry.space_group_name_H-M   'P 1'
#
loop_
_entity.id
_entity.type
_entity.pdbx_description
1 polymer ?
#
loop_
_entity_poly.entity_id
_entity_poly.type
_entity_poly.pdbx_seq_one_letter_code
_entity_poly.pdbx_strand_id
1 'polypeptide(L)'
;MLDLANAAPPGSEPSRADLAAVLARHGERAEDLSADTFSDADAAELRAAIRELRDVLTASDTDRAAERLNALLAHSGARPRLSRHDGHPWHLHVDRADDAGWGDWLRASSALALARLLSERGALAWGECAADTCSRLYL
;
A
#
# COMPACT_ATOMS: atom_id res chain seq x y z
N MET A 1 -2.84 0.42 -3.76
CA MET A 1 -2.75 -0.59 -2.68
C MET A 1 -3.27 -1.97 -3.08
N LEU A 2 -4.58 -2.18 -3.30
CA LEU A 2 -5.13 -3.54 -3.51
C LEU A 2 -4.50 -4.26 -4.71
N ASP A 3 -4.29 -3.57 -5.83
CA ASP A 3 -3.64 -4.16 -7.00
C ASP A 3 -2.20 -4.57 -6.73
N LEU A 4 -1.46 -3.83 -5.89
CA LEU A 4 -0.13 -4.22 -5.43
C LEU A 4 -0.20 -5.43 -4.49
N ALA A 5 -1.17 -5.44 -3.57
CA ALA A 5 -1.38 -6.55 -2.66
C ALA A 5 -1.84 -7.84 -3.36
N ASN A 6 -2.48 -7.70 -4.53
CA ASN A 6 -2.92 -8.78 -5.41
C ASN A 6 -1.98 -9.00 -6.61
N ALA A 7 -0.79 -8.39 -6.63
CA ALA A 7 0.11 -8.44 -7.79
C ALA A 7 0.74 -9.81 -8.04
N ALA A 8 0.67 -10.72 -7.06
CA ALA A 8 1.15 -12.08 -7.17
C ALA A 8 0.06 -13.10 -6.82
N PRO A 9 0.12 -14.31 -7.41
CA PRO A 9 -0.67 -15.44 -6.99
C PRO A 9 -0.53 -15.75 -5.47
N PRO A 10 -1.53 -16.41 -4.87
CA PRO A 10 -1.38 -16.94 -3.52
C PRO A 10 -0.12 -17.80 -3.37
N GLY A 11 0.67 -17.53 -2.34
CA GLY A 11 1.89 -18.28 -2.02
C GLY A 11 3.15 -17.85 -2.77
N SER A 12 3.10 -16.79 -3.57
CA SER A 12 4.29 -16.20 -4.21
C SER A 12 4.43 -14.70 -3.94
N GLU A 13 5.62 -14.15 -4.21
CA GLU A 13 5.88 -12.71 -4.15
C GLU A 13 5.93 -12.13 -5.57
N PRO A 14 5.45 -10.88 -5.76
CA PRO A 14 5.54 -10.22 -7.05
C PRO A 14 7.00 -9.91 -7.37
N SER A 15 7.42 -10.15 -8.62
CA SER A 15 8.73 -9.71 -9.08
C SER A 15 8.78 -8.18 -9.15
N ARG A 16 9.99 -7.61 -9.25
CA ARG A 16 10.17 -6.18 -9.53
C ARG A 16 9.39 -5.74 -10.78
N ALA A 17 9.38 -6.58 -11.82
CA ALA A 17 8.64 -6.31 -13.05
C ALA A 17 7.12 -6.30 -12.82
N ASP A 18 6.59 -7.21 -12.00
CA ASP A 18 5.15 -7.22 -11.65
C ASP A 18 4.75 -5.95 -10.89
N LEU A 19 5.58 -5.53 -9.93
CA LEU A 19 5.38 -4.30 -9.17
C LEU A 19 5.41 -3.06 -10.08
N ALA A 20 6.43 -2.95 -10.94
CA ALA A 20 6.54 -1.86 -11.91
C ALA A 20 5.34 -1.83 -12.87
N ALA A 21 4.87 -2.99 -13.34
CA ALA A 21 3.70 -3.08 -14.21
C ALA A 21 2.40 -2.61 -13.51
N VAL A 22 2.25 -2.88 -12.21
CA VAL A 22 1.13 -2.33 -11.43
C VAL A 22 1.29 -0.83 -11.26
N LEU A 23 2.45 -0.34 -10.82
CA LEU A 23 2.72 1.09 -10.63
C LEU A 23 2.47 1.90 -11.91
N ALA A 24 2.95 1.43 -13.06
CA ALA A 24 2.72 2.08 -14.36
C ALA A 24 1.24 2.20 -14.71
N ARG A 25 0.43 1.18 -14.40
CA ARG A 25 -1.02 1.20 -14.61
C ARG A 25 -1.72 2.25 -13.74
N HIS A 26 -1.13 2.58 -12.60
CA HIS A 26 -1.61 3.58 -11.65
C HIS A 26 -1.02 4.98 -11.88
N GLY A 27 -0.28 5.19 -12.98
CA GLY A 27 0.13 6.51 -13.45
C GLY A 27 1.62 6.84 -13.26
N GLU A 28 2.40 5.94 -12.68
CA GLU A 28 3.85 6.13 -12.58
C GLU A 28 4.52 6.11 -13.96
N ARG A 29 5.51 6.97 -14.18
CA ARG A 29 6.17 7.11 -15.48
C ARG A 29 7.16 5.98 -15.71
N ALA A 30 7.38 5.62 -16.97
CA ALA A 30 8.28 4.53 -17.32
C ALA A 30 9.74 4.80 -16.88
N GLU A 31 10.16 6.07 -16.88
CA GLU A 31 11.49 6.49 -16.45
C GLU A 31 11.72 6.29 -14.94
N ASP A 32 10.68 6.51 -14.13
CA ASP A 32 10.71 6.34 -12.67
C ASP A 32 10.71 4.85 -12.27
N LEU A 33 10.29 3.97 -13.18
CA LEU A 33 10.21 2.52 -12.97
C LEU A 33 11.34 1.74 -13.65
N SER A 34 12.30 2.45 -14.26
CA SER A 34 13.50 1.86 -14.83
C SER A 34 14.36 1.18 -13.75
N ALA A 35 15.25 0.27 -14.13
CA ALA A 35 16.10 -0.43 -13.16
C ALA A 35 17.06 0.51 -12.40
N ASP A 36 17.35 1.69 -12.97
CA ASP A 36 18.24 2.69 -12.38
C ASP A 36 17.53 3.55 -11.33
N THR A 37 16.19 3.69 -11.43
CA THR A 37 15.38 4.51 -10.51
C THR A 37 14.57 3.67 -9.53
N PHE A 38 13.96 2.57 -10.00
CA PHE A 38 13.26 1.59 -9.17
C PHE A 38 14.09 0.31 -9.09
N SER A 39 14.96 0.29 -8.07
CA SER A 39 15.94 -0.77 -7.84
C SER A 39 15.31 -2.03 -7.24
N ASP A 40 16.11 -3.11 -7.15
CA ASP A 40 15.69 -4.33 -6.44
C ASP A 40 15.50 -4.09 -4.93
N ALA A 41 16.21 -3.11 -4.35
CA ALA A 41 16.03 -2.72 -2.95
C ALA A 41 14.68 -2.03 -2.74
N ASP A 42 14.30 -1.12 -3.63
CA ASP A 42 12.98 -0.46 -3.60
C ASP A 42 11.85 -1.49 -3.75
N ALA A 43 12.02 -2.44 -4.66
CA ALA A 43 11.08 -3.54 -4.84
C ALA A 43 10.98 -4.45 -3.60
N ALA A 44 12.09 -4.65 -2.88
CA ALA A 44 12.09 -5.40 -1.63
C ALA A 44 11.36 -4.65 -0.51
N GLU A 45 11.57 -3.33 -0.42
CA GLU A 45 10.87 -2.45 0.52
C GLU A 45 9.35 -2.46 0.25
N LEU A 46 8.97 -2.33 -1.01
CA LEU A 46 7.57 -2.37 -1.45
C LEU A 46 6.92 -3.73 -1.15
N ARG A 47 7.63 -4.84 -1.35
CA ARG A 47 7.15 -6.18 -0.95
C ARG A 47 6.93 -6.30 0.56
N ALA A 48 7.82 -5.72 1.37
CA ALA A 48 7.64 -5.70 2.82
C ALA A 48 6.36 -4.92 3.21
N ALA A 49 6.15 -3.75 2.64
CA ALA A 49 4.93 -2.97 2.83
C ALA A 49 3.68 -3.74 2.39
N ILE A 50 3.74 -4.43 1.24
CA ILE A 50 2.65 -5.27 0.76
C ILE A 50 2.30 -6.37 1.77
N ARG A 51 3.29 -7.08 2.34
CA ARG A 51 3.03 -8.12 3.35
C ARG A 51 2.31 -7.56 4.58
N GLU A 52 2.79 -6.43 5.10
CA GLU A 52 2.17 -5.77 6.25
C GLU A 52 0.74 -5.27 5.95
N LEU A 53 0.47 -4.84 4.71
CA LEU A 53 -0.87 -4.43 4.31
C LEU A 53 -1.79 -5.63 4.09
N ARG A 54 -1.28 -6.77 3.60
CA ARG A 54 -2.06 -8.01 3.56
C ARG A 54 -2.51 -8.42 4.96
N ASP A 55 -1.63 -8.33 5.95
CA ASP A 55 -1.95 -8.58 7.36
C ASP A 55 -3.07 -7.70 7.93
N VAL A 56 -3.19 -6.44 7.46
CA VAL A 56 -4.32 -5.56 7.81
C VAL A 56 -5.59 -6.00 7.07
N LEU A 57 -5.46 -6.30 5.78
CA LEU A 57 -6.58 -6.65 4.90
C LEU A 57 -7.19 -8.02 5.21
N THR A 58 -6.46 -8.91 5.88
CA THR A 58 -6.91 -10.24 6.31
C THR A 58 -7.11 -10.34 7.82
N ALA A 59 -7.11 -9.21 8.55
CA ALA A 59 -7.38 -9.20 9.98
C ALA A 59 -8.74 -9.82 10.32
N SER A 60 -8.81 -10.55 11.43
CA SER A 60 -10.01 -11.30 11.86
C SER A 60 -11.19 -10.42 12.25
N ASP A 61 -10.91 -9.20 12.69
CA ASP A 61 -11.89 -8.28 13.24
C ASP A 61 -11.40 -6.82 13.17
N THR A 62 -12.32 -5.90 13.43
CA THR A 62 -12.10 -4.45 13.37
C THR A 62 -11.02 -3.98 14.34
N ASP A 63 -10.94 -4.57 15.55
CA ASP A 63 -9.99 -4.12 16.57
C ASP A 63 -8.56 -4.50 16.17
N ARG A 64 -8.36 -5.72 15.68
CA ARG A 64 -7.06 -6.17 15.14
C ARG A 64 -6.62 -5.36 13.94
N ALA A 65 -7.53 -5.04 13.04
CA ALA A 65 -7.22 -4.16 11.93
C ALA A 65 -6.79 -2.76 12.40
N ALA A 66 -7.52 -2.19 13.36
CA ALA A 66 -7.21 -0.87 13.93
C ALA A 66 -5.85 -0.85 14.64
N GLU A 67 -5.52 -1.89 15.43
CA GLU A 67 -4.20 -2.04 16.07
C GLU A 67 -3.06 -2.05 15.04
N ARG A 68 -3.20 -2.82 13.95
CA ARG A 68 -2.20 -2.90 12.88
C ARG A 68 -2.08 -1.58 12.11
N LEU A 69 -3.20 -0.93 11.80
CA LEU A 69 -3.22 0.38 11.16
C LEU A 69 -2.50 1.44 12.02
N ASN A 70 -2.77 1.45 13.33
CA ASN A 70 -2.08 2.36 14.25
C ASN A 70 -0.57 2.10 14.30
N ALA A 71 -0.15 0.84 14.28
CA ALA A 71 1.27 0.50 14.23
C ALA A 71 1.94 1.02 12.93
N LEU A 72 1.29 0.86 11.78
CA LEU A 72 1.80 1.38 10.49
C LEU A 72 1.88 2.91 10.47
N LEU A 73 0.84 3.59 10.96
CA LEU A 73 0.82 5.06 11.04
C LEU A 73 1.90 5.59 11.98
N ALA A 74 2.10 4.95 13.13
CA ALA A 74 3.15 5.30 14.08
C ALA A 74 4.55 5.10 13.47
N HIS A 75 4.78 3.99 12.79
CA HIS A 75 6.06 3.70 12.13
C HIS A 75 6.38 4.71 11.03
N SER A 76 5.38 5.07 10.23
CA SER A 76 5.50 6.07 9.17
C SER A 76 5.82 7.46 9.70
N GLY A 77 5.63 7.72 11.01
CA GLY A 77 5.78 9.06 11.58
C GLY A 77 4.79 10.05 10.97
N ALA A 78 3.60 9.58 10.61
CA ALA A 78 2.69 10.28 9.71
C ALA A 78 2.36 11.69 10.20
N ARG A 79 2.79 12.69 9.42
CA ARG A 79 2.44 14.10 9.60
C ARG A 79 1.73 14.57 8.33
N PRO A 80 0.39 14.58 8.30
CA PRO A 80 -0.35 14.93 7.11
C PRO A 80 0.05 16.31 6.59
N ARG A 81 0.45 16.39 5.32
CA ARG A 81 0.78 17.64 4.62
C ARG A 81 0.11 17.68 3.26
N LEU A 82 -0.30 18.87 2.82
CA LEU A 82 -0.82 19.07 1.47
C LEU A 82 0.34 19.37 0.53
N SER A 83 0.43 18.62 -0.57
CA SER A 83 1.45 18.77 -1.60
C SER A 83 0.80 18.93 -2.98
N ARG A 84 1.55 19.51 -3.92
CA ARG A 84 1.18 19.64 -5.32
C ARG A 84 2.44 19.58 -6.20
N HIS A 85 2.70 18.42 -6.79
CA HIS A 85 3.86 18.14 -7.64
C HIS A 85 3.50 17.15 -8.76
N ASP A 86 4.44 16.94 -9.70
CA ASP A 86 4.37 15.94 -10.78
C ASP A 86 3.10 15.97 -11.63
N GLY A 87 2.51 17.15 -11.80
CA GLY A 87 1.29 17.34 -12.56
C GLY A 87 0.01 16.89 -11.84
N HIS A 88 0.10 16.44 -10.59
CA HIS A 88 -1.06 16.09 -9.76
C HIS A 88 -1.65 17.34 -9.07
N PRO A 89 -2.99 17.42 -8.89
CA PRO A 89 -3.63 18.46 -8.09
C PRO A 89 -3.25 18.32 -6.60
N TRP A 90 -3.73 19.25 -5.76
CA TRP A 90 -3.49 19.16 -4.31
C TRP A 90 -3.92 17.81 -3.73
N HIS A 91 -3.01 17.15 -3.05
CA HIS A 91 -3.24 15.85 -2.40
C HIS A 91 -2.50 15.77 -1.06
N LEU A 92 -2.90 14.81 -0.23
CA LEU A 92 -2.37 14.65 1.12
C LEU A 92 -1.24 13.62 1.13
N HIS A 93 -0.07 14.02 1.60
CA HIS A 93 1.00 13.11 1.98
C HIS A 93 0.95 12.81 3.47
N VAL A 94 1.34 11.58 3.79
CA VAL A 94 1.50 11.10 5.18
C VAL A 94 2.79 10.35 5.40
N ASP A 95 3.60 10.15 4.36
CA ASP A 95 4.98 9.70 4.44
C ASP A 95 5.88 10.78 5.08
N ARG A 96 7.15 10.42 5.33
CA ARG A 96 8.09 11.24 6.11
C ARG A 96 8.65 12.45 5.34
N ALA A 97 8.73 12.36 4.03
CA ALA A 97 9.32 13.36 3.13
C ALA A 97 8.89 13.09 1.68
N ASP A 98 9.05 14.07 0.79
CA ASP A 98 8.65 13.93 -0.62
C ASP A 98 9.49 12.89 -1.38
N ASP A 99 10.65 12.48 -0.83
CA ASP A 99 11.55 11.44 -1.33
C ASP A 99 11.51 10.16 -0.49
N ALA A 100 10.42 9.92 0.25
CA ALA A 100 10.25 8.68 0.99
C ALA A 100 10.31 7.45 0.07
N GLY A 101 10.91 6.37 0.58
CA GLY A 101 10.99 5.09 -0.12
C GLY A 101 9.60 4.54 -0.48
N TRP A 102 9.55 3.69 -1.50
CA TRP A 102 8.30 3.13 -2.03
C TRP A 102 7.50 2.35 -0.98
N GLY A 103 8.17 1.67 -0.06
CA GLY A 103 7.51 0.95 1.01
C GLY A 103 6.92 1.89 2.06
N ASP A 104 7.67 2.89 2.50
CA ASP A 104 7.21 3.93 3.43
C ASP A 104 6.00 4.69 2.87
N TRP A 105 6.07 5.12 1.61
CA TRP A 105 4.94 5.74 0.92
C TRP A 105 3.70 4.83 0.92
N LEU A 106 3.87 3.56 0.53
CA LEU A 106 2.76 2.62 0.42
C LEU A 106 2.14 2.36 1.81
N ARG A 107 2.96 2.15 2.85
CA ARG A 107 2.49 1.96 4.23
C ARG A 107 1.68 3.16 4.70
N ALA A 108 2.27 4.34 4.63
CA ALA A 108 1.67 5.55 5.18
C ALA A 108 0.34 5.87 4.50
N SER A 109 0.36 5.94 3.16
CA SER A 109 -0.81 6.32 2.35
C SER A 109 -1.94 5.30 2.49
N SER A 110 -1.60 4.00 2.47
CA SER A 110 -2.58 2.93 2.60
C SER A 110 -3.18 2.86 4.00
N ALA A 111 -2.35 3.00 5.05
CA ALA A 111 -2.81 2.98 6.43
C ALA A 111 -3.74 4.16 6.72
N LEU A 112 -3.43 5.36 6.20
CA LEU A 112 -4.32 6.51 6.32
C LEU A 112 -5.67 6.24 5.64
N ALA A 113 -5.66 5.75 4.39
CA ALA A 113 -6.88 5.51 3.63
C ALA A 113 -7.78 4.47 4.29
N LEU A 114 -7.20 3.35 4.74
CA LEU A 114 -7.93 2.29 5.45
C LEU A 114 -8.43 2.75 6.83
N ALA A 115 -7.62 3.51 7.59
CA ALA A 115 -8.03 4.05 8.87
C ALA A 115 -9.22 5.01 8.75
N ARG A 116 -9.22 5.87 7.71
CA ARG A 116 -10.39 6.72 7.41
C ARG A 116 -11.62 5.88 7.12
N LEU A 117 -11.52 4.92 6.21
CA LEU A 117 -12.65 4.07 5.84
C LEU A 117 -13.21 3.30 7.05
N LEU A 118 -12.34 2.70 7.87
CA LEU A 118 -12.74 2.00 9.09
C LEU A 118 -13.44 2.95 10.06
N SER A 119 -12.92 4.16 10.26
CA SER A 119 -13.53 5.15 11.16
C SER A 119 -14.89 5.65 10.69
N GLU A 120 -15.08 5.79 9.36
CA GLU A 120 -16.34 6.23 8.76
C GLU A 120 -17.41 5.14 8.79
N ARG A 121 -17.01 3.87 8.64
CA ARG A 121 -17.91 2.71 8.56
C ARG A 121 -18.18 2.06 9.93
N GLY A 122 -17.25 2.18 10.87
CA GLY A 122 -17.29 1.48 12.16
C GLY A 122 -17.08 -0.03 12.07
N ALA A 123 -16.73 -0.55 10.88
CA ALA A 123 -16.53 -1.97 10.61
C ALA A 123 -15.57 -2.16 9.43
N LEU A 124 -15.04 -3.37 9.28
CA LEU A 124 -14.24 -3.75 8.11
C LEU A 124 -15.08 -3.62 6.84
N ALA A 125 -14.61 -2.81 5.91
CA ALA A 125 -15.20 -2.63 4.58
C ALA A 125 -14.34 -3.29 3.49
N TRP A 126 -13.53 -4.27 3.87
CA TRP A 126 -12.64 -5.03 2.99
C TRP A 126 -12.62 -6.49 3.42
N GLY A 127 -12.04 -7.33 2.57
CA GLY A 127 -11.81 -8.72 2.91
C GLY A 127 -11.07 -9.49 1.82
N GLU A 128 -11.05 -10.80 2.01
CA GLU A 128 -10.50 -11.76 1.07
C GLU A 128 -11.62 -12.59 0.46
N CYS A 129 -11.47 -12.96 -0.82
CA CYS A 129 -12.44 -13.82 -1.49
C CYS A 129 -12.63 -15.14 -0.74
N ALA A 130 -13.88 -15.54 -0.53
CA ALA A 130 -14.22 -16.74 0.24
C ALA A 130 -14.15 -18.06 -0.56
N ALA A 131 -13.74 -18.04 -1.83
CA ALA A 131 -13.62 -19.25 -2.63
C ALA A 131 -12.29 -19.97 -2.34
N ASP A 132 -12.32 -21.30 -2.24
CA ASP A 132 -11.18 -22.14 -1.81
C ASP A 132 -9.85 -21.90 -2.54
N THR A 133 -9.90 -21.43 -3.78
CA THR A 133 -8.73 -21.19 -4.63
C THR A 133 -8.44 -19.71 -4.91
N CYS A 134 -9.17 -18.79 -4.26
CA CYS A 134 -9.07 -17.37 -4.52
C CYS A 134 -8.65 -16.61 -3.26
N SER A 135 -7.47 -16.01 -3.29
CA SER A 135 -6.94 -15.17 -2.20
C SER A 135 -6.98 -13.68 -2.53
N ARG A 136 -7.92 -13.28 -3.39
CA ARG A 136 -7.99 -11.91 -3.92
C ARG A 136 -8.61 -10.99 -2.88
N LEU A 137 -7.90 -9.92 -2.55
CA LEU A 137 -8.34 -8.89 -1.62
C LEU A 137 -9.27 -7.90 -2.33
N TYR A 138 -10.31 -7.45 -1.63
CA TYR A 138 -11.29 -6.47 -2.11
C TYR A 138 -11.62 -5.43 -1.03
N LEU A 139 -12.24 -4.34 -1.47
CA LEU A 139 -12.78 -3.22 -0.69
C LEU A 139 -14.15 -2.86 -1.26
#